data_AF-A0A6N2MUR8-F1
#
_entry.id   AF-A0A6N2MUR8-F1
#
_cell.length_a   1.000
_cell.length_b   1.000
_cell.length_c   1.000
_cell.angle_alpha   90.00
_cell.angle_beta   90.00
_cell.angle_gamma   90.00
#
_symmetry.space_group_name_H-M   'P 1'
#
loop_
_entity.id
_entity.type
_entity.pdbx_description
1 polymer ?
#
loop_
_entity_poly.entity_id
_entity_poly.type
_entity_poly.pdbx_seq_one_letter_code
_entity_poly.pdbx_strand_id
1 'polypeptide(L)'
;MAPQAPKPKNAERSISWFKRFQYDKERDSPSDARNVLLVIATLIAAVTFQAGVNPPGGVWQDDGDKENPHVAGRAIYASQISPYYVFLLSNTLALSASILVITSLTYRFPFHFEIWVATASMMITYASAIFAVTPRTSVRFRYLLITAVVPFVTRFLIQMLKKFRKSKKRAWSHKLSACDQEVDGQTGQRHPLTLRNPERSISWFKRFQYDKERDSPSDARNVLLVIATLIASVTFQAGVNPPGGVWQDEGGGKEFHAPGSAIYASRKSPYYVFLLSNTLAFSASLLVITSLTYRFPFHFEIWVATASMMITYASAIFAVTPRDSVRFRFILITAVVPFVARFLIQMLKKFRKGKKRAWSNKLSACDQEVDGQTGQRV
;
A
#
# COMPACT_ATOMS: atom_id res chain seq x y z
N MET A 1 22.59 -29.50 -54.39
CA MET A 1 21.58 -29.40 -53.32
C MET A 1 22.34 -29.36 -52.00
N ALA A 2 22.54 -28.19 -51.40
CA ALA A 2 23.31 -28.07 -50.16
C ALA A 2 22.47 -28.60 -48.98
N PRO A 3 23.01 -29.46 -48.10
CA PRO A 3 22.27 -29.93 -46.93
C PRO A 3 22.08 -28.77 -45.95
N GLN A 4 20.82 -28.49 -45.59
CA GLN A 4 20.50 -27.50 -44.55
C GLN A 4 21.07 -27.97 -43.21
N ALA A 5 21.87 -27.12 -42.58
CA ALA A 5 22.39 -27.37 -41.24
C ALA A 5 21.21 -27.51 -40.24
N PRO A 6 21.25 -28.50 -39.32
CA PRO A 6 20.18 -28.69 -38.34
C PRO A 6 20.10 -27.49 -37.40
N LYS A 7 18.91 -26.89 -37.28
CA LYS A 7 18.62 -25.85 -36.29
C LYS A 7 18.84 -26.39 -34.87
N PRO A 8 19.41 -25.61 -33.94
CA PRO A 8 19.77 -26.10 -32.61
C PRO A 8 18.53 -26.40 -31.74
N LYS A 9 18.21 -27.70 -31.57
CA LYS A 9 17.09 -28.22 -30.74
C LYS A 9 17.12 -27.76 -29.27
N ASN A 10 18.27 -27.33 -28.77
CA ASN A 10 18.47 -26.99 -27.36
C ASN A 10 17.82 -25.66 -26.95
N ALA A 11 17.77 -24.67 -27.85
CA ALA A 11 17.12 -23.38 -27.57
C ALA A 11 15.59 -23.51 -27.47
N GLU A 12 14.98 -24.31 -28.35
CA GLU A 12 13.54 -24.58 -28.34
C GLU A 12 13.10 -25.36 -27.10
N ARG A 13 13.90 -26.34 -26.66
CA ARG A 13 13.62 -27.11 -25.44
C ARG A 13 13.74 -26.23 -24.19
N SER A 14 14.72 -25.30 -24.17
CA SER A 14 14.88 -24.30 -23.10
C SER A 14 13.69 -23.34 -23.00
N ILE A 15 13.27 -22.77 -24.13
CA ILE A 15 12.12 -21.85 -24.18
C ILE A 15 10.80 -22.59 -23.83
N SER A 16 10.69 -23.87 -24.19
CA SER A 16 9.50 -24.70 -23.91
C SER A 16 9.32 -25.01 -22.42
N TRP A 17 10.38 -25.33 -21.68
CA TRP A 17 10.23 -25.58 -20.24
C TRP A 17 9.90 -24.29 -19.49
N PHE A 18 10.51 -23.15 -19.86
CA PHE A 18 10.25 -21.86 -19.20
C PHE A 18 8.79 -21.41 -19.37
N LYS A 19 8.18 -21.66 -20.53
CA LYS A 19 6.75 -21.41 -20.75
C LYS A 19 5.84 -22.10 -19.74
N ARG A 20 6.24 -23.26 -19.20
CA ARG A 20 5.46 -23.98 -18.17
C ARG A 20 5.35 -23.19 -16.86
N PHE A 21 6.33 -22.34 -16.56
CA PHE A 21 6.38 -21.49 -15.36
C PHE A 21 5.69 -20.13 -15.54
N GLN A 22 5.29 -19.77 -16.76
CA GLN A 22 4.56 -18.53 -16.99
C GLN A 22 3.12 -18.65 -16.51
N TYR A 23 2.55 -17.53 -16.06
CA TYR A 23 1.15 -17.45 -15.69
C TYR A 23 0.26 -17.75 -16.89
N ASP A 24 -0.56 -18.78 -16.76
CA ASP A 24 -1.57 -19.15 -17.74
C ASP A 24 -2.97 -18.87 -17.19
N LYS A 25 -3.78 -18.15 -17.96
CA LYS A 25 -5.15 -17.78 -17.55
C LYS A 25 -6.11 -18.95 -17.53
N GLU A 26 -5.82 -20.03 -18.22
CA GLU A 26 -6.67 -21.22 -18.32
C GLU A 26 -6.31 -22.23 -17.23
N ARG A 27 -5.04 -22.27 -16.81
CA ARG A 27 -4.54 -23.18 -15.78
C ARG A 27 -4.53 -22.55 -14.38
N ASP A 28 -4.10 -21.31 -14.25
CA ASP A 28 -3.75 -20.71 -12.96
C ASP A 28 -4.88 -19.83 -12.40
N SER A 29 -5.19 -20.04 -11.12
CA SER A 29 -6.24 -19.30 -10.45
C SER A 29 -5.84 -17.82 -10.28
N PRO A 30 -6.77 -16.86 -10.48
CA PRO A 30 -6.47 -15.44 -10.24
C PRO A 30 -6.17 -15.12 -8.77
N SER A 31 -6.74 -15.89 -7.83
CA SER A 31 -6.48 -15.73 -6.39
C SER A 31 -5.06 -16.11 -6.03
N ASP A 32 -4.54 -17.22 -6.55
CA ASP A 32 -3.18 -17.67 -6.24
C ASP A 32 -2.15 -16.71 -6.81
N ALA A 33 -2.33 -16.30 -8.07
CA ALA A 33 -1.49 -15.29 -8.71
C ALA A 33 -1.52 -13.96 -7.94
N ARG A 34 -2.70 -13.50 -7.49
CA ARG A 34 -2.82 -12.31 -6.65
C ARG A 34 -2.07 -12.48 -5.33
N ASN A 35 -2.22 -13.61 -4.65
CA ASN A 35 -1.58 -13.85 -3.36
C ASN A 35 -0.06 -13.84 -3.49
N VAL A 36 0.48 -14.49 -4.53
CA VAL A 36 1.93 -14.46 -4.84
C VAL A 36 2.39 -13.04 -5.15
N LEU A 37 1.65 -12.28 -5.96
CA LEU A 37 1.97 -10.88 -6.27
C LEU A 37 1.96 -9.99 -5.02
N LEU A 38 1.02 -10.21 -4.09
CA LEU A 38 0.95 -9.47 -2.84
C LEU A 38 2.16 -9.79 -1.94
N VAL A 39 2.54 -11.06 -1.82
CA VAL A 39 3.76 -11.46 -1.09
C VAL A 39 4.99 -10.76 -1.69
N ILE A 40 5.20 -10.86 -3.00
CA ILE A 40 6.34 -10.23 -3.68
C ILE A 40 6.32 -8.71 -3.47
N ALA A 41 5.17 -8.05 -3.67
CA ALA A 41 5.06 -6.60 -3.51
C ALA A 41 5.32 -6.17 -2.06
N THR A 42 4.85 -6.93 -1.07
CA THR A 42 5.13 -6.62 0.34
C THR A 42 6.59 -6.80 0.70
N LEU A 43 7.27 -7.82 0.15
CA LEU A 43 8.70 -8.02 0.35
C LEU A 43 9.50 -6.86 -0.26
N ILE A 44 9.20 -6.48 -1.51
CA ILE A 44 9.85 -5.33 -2.16
C ILE A 44 9.60 -4.04 -1.37
N ALA A 45 8.36 -3.80 -0.94
CA ALA A 45 8.03 -2.64 -0.10
C ALA A 45 8.82 -2.64 1.21
N ALA A 46 8.96 -3.80 1.87
CA ALA A 46 9.67 -3.90 3.13
C ALA A 46 11.17 -3.61 2.99
N VAL A 47 11.84 -4.24 2.03
CA VAL A 47 13.28 -4.04 1.83
C VAL A 47 13.60 -2.62 1.38
N THR A 48 12.76 -2.04 0.52
CA THR A 48 12.96 -0.67 0.02
C THR A 48 12.69 0.38 1.09
N PHE A 49 11.69 0.15 1.94
CA PHE A 49 11.41 1.00 3.10
C PHE A 49 12.61 1.00 4.06
N GLN A 50 13.12 -0.18 4.44
CA GLN A 50 14.27 -0.29 5.34
C GLN A 50 15.51 0.41 4.77
N ALA A 51 15.84 0.16 3.49
CA ALA A 51 16.99 0.75 2.83
C ALA A 51 16.88 2.28 2.66
N GLY A 52 15.66 2.84 2.64
CA GLY A 52 15.45 4.28 2.58
C GLY A 52 15.54 4.97 3.95
N VAL A 53 14.97 4.34 4.98
CA VAL A 53 15.02 4.86 6.36
C VAL A 53 16.45 4.80 6.91
N ASN A 54 17.15 3.70 6.62
CA ASN A 54 18.53 3.44 7.04
C ASN A 54 19.43 3.37 5.79
N PRO A 55 19.98 4.51 5.33
CA PRO A 55 20.78 4.54 4.11
C PRO A 55 22.06 3.69 4.24
N PRO A 56 22.54 3.08 3.14
CA PRO A 56 23.83 2.40 3.13
C PRO A 56 24.96 3.30 3.61
N GLY A 57 25.90 2.76 4.37
CA GLY A 57 27.00 3.52 4.95
C GLY A 57 26.61 4.37 6.17
N GLY A 58 25.33 4.38 6.58
CA GLY A 58 24.89 5.08 7.78
C GLY A 58 24.77 6.59 7.61
N VAL A 59 24.79 7.29 8.74
CA VAL A 59 24.55 8.73 8.85
C VAL A 59 25.63 9.37 9.72
N TRP A 60 25.94 10.64 9.44
CA TRP A 60 26.86 11.43 10.25
C TRP A 60 26.32 11.58 11.68
N GLN A 61 27.21 11.46 12.68
CA GLN A 61 26.85 11.58 14.10
C GLN A 61 27.20 12.95 14.68
N ASP A 62 27.83 13.80 13.88
CA ASP A 62 28.37 15.11 14.24
C ASP A 62 28.19 16.09 13.07
N ASP A 63 28.44 17.37 13.36
CA ASP A 63 28.48 18.43 12.36
C ASP A 63 29.93 18.67 11.92
N GLY A 64 30.13 18.79 10.61
CA GLY A 64 31.45 18.98 10.02
C GLY A 64 31.99 20.39 10.15
N ASP A 65 33.31 20.50 10.02
CA ASP A 65 34.02 21.77 10.00
C ASP A 65 33.97 22.45 8.61
N LYS A 66 34.74 23.53 8.45
CA LYS A 66 34.80 24.29 7.18
C LYS A 66 35.45 23.51 6.05
N GLU A 67 36.33 22.54 6.35
CA GLU A 67 37.06 21.77 5.35
C GLU A 67 36.23 20.60 4.83
N ASN A 68 35.46 19.95 5.71
CA ASN A 68 34.58 18.83 5.38
C ASN A 68 33.14 19.13 5.84
N PRO A 69 32.39 20.00 5.15
CA PRO A 69 31.07 20.40 5.57
C PRO A 69 30.07 19.23 5.48
N HIS A 70 29.63 18.74 6.63
CA HIS A 70 28.55 17.77 6.77
C HIS A 70 27.65 18.13 7.94
N VAL A 71 26.48 17.50 8.02
CA VAL A 71 25.46 17.78 9.04
C VAL A 71 25.03 16.48 9.67
N ALA A 72 24.90 16.47 10.99
CA ALA A 72 24.46 15.32 11.76
C ALA A 72 23.10 14.79 11.24
N GLY A 73 22.99 13.47 11.18
CA GLY A 73 21.82 12.74 10.70
C GLY A 73 21.62 12.74 9.19
N ARG A 74 22.55 13.32 8.41
CA ARG A 74 22.59 13.13 6.94
C ARG A 74 23.28 11.84 6.57
N ALA A 75 22.85 11.22 5.49
CA ALA A 75 23.47 10.01 4.96
C ALA A 75 24.93 10.27 4.57
N ILE A 76 25.85 9.43 5.05
CA ILE A 76 27.27 9.47 4.64
C ILE A 76 27.37 9.18 3.13
N TYR A 77 26.52 8.30 2.62
CA TYR A 77 26.46 7.98 1.19
C TYR A 77 26.11 9.21 0.32
N ALA A 78 25.49 10.26 0.88
CA ALA A 78 25.18 11.47 0.13
C ALA A 78 26.42 12.29 -0.29
N SER A 79 27.61 11.97 0.25
CA SER A 79 28.89 12.53 -0.21
C SER A 79 29.16 12.17 -1.69
N GLN A 80 28.71 10.99 -2.13
CA GLN A 80 28.72 10.60 -3.54
C GLN A 80 27.36 10.87 -4.17
N ILE A 81 27.15 12.12 -4.57
CA ILE A 81 25.85 12.64 -5.04
C ILE A 81 25.23 11.74 -6.13
N SER A 82 25.94 11.43 -7.21
CA SER A 82 25.35 10.72 -8.35
C SER A 82 24.87 9.30 -7.98
N PRO A 83 25.72 8.41 -7.41
CA PRO A 83 25.29 7.09 -6.95
C PRO A 83 24.16 7.12 -5.92
N TYR A 84 24.23 8.05 -4.96
CA TYR A 84 23.22 8.20 -3.91
C TYR A 84 21.83 8.51 -4.48
N TYR A 85 21.72 9.40 -5.47
CA TYR A 85 20.44 9.72 -6.09
C TYR A 85 19.92 8.59 -6.98
N VAL A 86 20.79 7.86 -7.69
CA VAL A 86 20.38 6.66 -8.46
C VAL A 86 19.79 5.60 -7.52
N PHE A 87 20.46 5.37 -6.38
CA PHE A 87 19.97 4.49 -5.33
C PHE A 87 18.59 4.92 -4.82
N LEU A 88 18.46 6.19 -4.37
CA LEU A 88 17.20 6.68 -3.81
C LEU A 88 16.04 6.70 -4.82
N LEU A 89 16.29 7.10 -6.07
CA LEU A 89 15.26 7.12 -7.10
C LEU A 89 14.76 5.71 -7.40
N SER A 90 15.67 4.76 -7.59
CA SER A 90 15.32 3.36 -7.86
C SER A 90 14.57 2.74 -6.68
N ASN A 91 15.03 3.02 -5.45
CA ASN A 91 14.41 2.56 -4.23
C ASN A 91 12.99 3.13 -4.04
N THR A 92 12.82 4.44 -4.24
CA THR A 92 11.52 5.13 -4.14
C THR A 92 10.54 4.63 -5.21
N LEU A 93 11.03 4.38 -6.43
CA LEU A 93 10.22 3.83 -7.52
C LEU A 93 9.73 2.42 -7.19
N ALA A 94 10.62 1.57 -6.67
CA ALA A 94 10.28 0.21 -6.28
C ALA A 94 9.26 0.17 -5.12
N LEU A 95 9.44 1.03 -4.11
CA LEU A 95 8.49 1.16 -2.99
C LEU A 95 7.12 1.63 -3.48
N SER A 96 7.07 2.71 -4.24
CA SER A 96 5.81 3.30 -4.74
C SER A 96 5.07 2.37 -5.70
N ALA A 97 5.78 1.66 -6.59
CA ALA A 97 5.19 0.64 -7.45
C ALA A 97 4.63 -0.54 -6.64
N SER A 98 5.32 -0.97 -5.60
CA SER A 98 4.88 -2.06 -4.72
C SER A 98 3.63 -1.67 -3.92
N ILE A 99 3.60 -0.46 -3.35
CA ILE A 99 2.40 0.05 -2.66
C ILE A 99 1.23 0.16 -3.63
N LEU A 100 1.45 0.60 -4.87
CA LEU A 100 0.41 0.63 -5.89
C LEU A 100 -0.18 -0.77 -6.14
N VAL A 101 0.66 -1.81 -6.22
CA VAL A 101 0.21 -3.21 -6.36
C VAL A 101 -0.59 -3.64 -5.13
N ILE A 102 -0.06 -3.43 -3.92
CA ILE A 102 -0.71 -3.78 -2.65
C ILE A 102 -2.10 -3.14 -2.56
N THR A 103 -2.19 -1.81 -2.70
CA THR A 103 -3.45 -1.06 -2.60
C THR A 103 -4.46 -1.50 -3.67
N SER A 104 -3.98 -1.83 -4.87
CA SER A 104 -4.87 -2.24 -5.98
C SER A 104 -5.44 -3.64 -5.84
N LEU A 105 -4.63 -4.58 -5.38
CA LEU A 105 -4.99 -6.00 -5.26
C LEU A 105 -5.74 -6.28 -3.94
N THR A 106 -5.48 -5.49 -2.89
CA THR A 106 -6.22 -5.55 -1.62
C THR A 106 -7.59 -4.86 -1.68
N TYR A 107 -7.95 -4.24 -2.80
CA TYR A 107 -9.28 -3.64 -2.95
C TYR A 107 -10.38 -4.69 -2.75
N ARG A 108 -11.39 -4.35 -1.94
CA ARG A 108 -12.50 -5.21 -1.50
C ARG A 108 -12.17 -6.29 -0.46
N PHE A 109 -10.92 -6.47 -0.07
CA PHE A 109 -10.61 -7.38 1.04
C PHE A 109 -11.34 -6.98 2.33
N PRO A 110 -11.63 -7.94 3.22
CA PRO A 110 -11.89 -7.59 4.61
C PRO A 110 -10.65 -6.84 5.15
N PHE A 111 -10.85 -5.74 5.88
CA PHE A 111 -9.76 -4.86 6.35
C PHE A 111 -8.98 -4.04 5.29
N HIS A 112 -9.49 -3.90 4.06
CA HIS A 112 -8.82 -3.07 3.05
C HIS A 112 -8.61 -1.62 3.51
N PHE A 113 -9.55 -1.04 4.27
CA PHE A 113 -9.42 0.32 4.78
C PHE A 113 -8.23 0.45 5.73
N GLU A 114 -8.09 -0.48 6.68
CA GLU A 114 -6.99 -0.51 7.64
C GLU A 114 -5.65 -0.71 6.94
N ILE A 115 -5.58 -1.61 5.95
CA ILE A 115 -4.37 -1.81 5.14
C ILE A 115 -4.02 -0.56 4.33
N TRP A 116 -5.01 0.13 3.75
CA TRP A 116 -4.76 1.36 3.00
C TRP A 116 -4.28 2.51 3.88
N VAL A 117 -4.86 2.65 5.08
CA VAL A 117 -4.37 3.60 6.09
C VAL A 117 -2.94 3.24 6.48
N ALA A 118 -2.65 1.96 6.74
CA ALA A 118 -1.31 1.50 7.10
C ALA A 118 -0.27 1.77 6.00
N THR A 119 -0.57 1.45 4.73
CA THR A 119 0.36 1.66 3.61
C THR A 119 0.52 3.13 3.24
N ALA A 120 -0.54 3.94 3.32
CA ALA A 120 -0.45 5.39 3.12
C ALA A 120 0.40 6.04 4.22
N SER A 121 0.17 5.64 5.48
CA SER A 121 0.94 6.12 6.61
C SER A 121 2.40 5.70 6.52
N MET A 122 2.68 4.46 6.15
CA MET A 122 4.04 3.96 5.85
C MET A 122 4.72 4.77 4.74
N MET A 123 4.01 5.19 3.69
CA MET A 123 4.58 6.05 2.64
C MET A 123 4.95 7.45 3.17
N ILE A 124 4.13 8.02 4.05
CA ILE A 124 4.44 9.31 4.72
C ILE A 124 5.66 9.16 5.61
N THR A 125 5.76 8.06 6.36
CA THR A 125 6.92 7.73 7.18
C THR A 125 8.18 7.66 6.33
N TYR A 126 8.13 6.94 5.20
CA TYR A 126 9.26 6.85 4.27
C TYR A 126 9.67 8.23 3.74
N ALA A 127 8.71 9.04 3.26
CA ALA A 127 9.00 10.37 2.73
C ALA A 127 9.65 11.28 3.79
N SER A 128 9.17 11.21 5.03
CA SER A 128 9.76 11.94 6.14
C SER A 128 11.16 11.43 6.50
N ALA A 129 11.39 10.12 6.48
CA ALA A 129 12.71 9.54 6.72
C ALA A 129 13.73 9.95 5.65
N ILE A 130 13.36 9.91 4.38
CA ILE A 130 14.19 10.41 3.27
C ILE A 130 14.53 11.89 3.48
N PHE A 131 13.58 12.69 3.92
CA PHE A 131 13.82 14.10 4.23
C PHE A 131 14.82 14.30 5.39
N ALA A 132 14.83 13.40 6.37
CA ALA A 132 15.79 13.40 7.47
C ALA A 132 17.22 13.14 6.95
N VAL A 133 17.39 12.09 6.14
CA VAL A 133 18.73 11.62 5.74
C VAL A 133 19.30 12.33 4.51
N THR A 134 18.47 12.88 3.62
CA THR A 134 18.93 13.50 2.36
C THR A 134 19.28 14.99 2.51
N PRO A 135 20.49 15.44 2.15
CA PRO A 135 20.86 16.86 2.13
C PRO A 135 19.90 17.69 1.27
N ARG A 136 19.52 18.88 1.75
CA ARG A 136 18.55 19.76 1.06
C ARG A 136 19.20 20.46 -0.14
N THR A 137 19.30 19.76 -1.26
CA THR A 137 19.46 20.39 -2.58
C THR A 137 18.09 20.45 -3.24
N SER A 138 17.49 21.65 -3.28
CA SER A 138 16.07 21.89 -3.58
C SER A 138 15.57 21.23 -4.87
N VAL A 139 16.42 21.17 -5.91
CA VAL A 139 16.07 20.54 -7.20
C VAL A 139 16.05 19.02 -7.13
N ARG A 140 16.93 18.39 -6.37
CA ARG A 140 17.05 16.94 -6.34
C ARG A 140 16.01 16.27 -5.44
N PHE A 141 15.61 16.97 -4.37
CA PHE A 141 14.49 16.55 -3.53
C PHE A 141 13.16 16.54 -4.31
N ARG A 142 12.95 17.47 -5.24
CA ARG A 142 11.76 17.48 -6.13
C ARG A 142 11.68 16.22 -6.99
N TYR A 143 12.81 15.73 -7.52
CA TYR A 143 12.82 14.49 -8.29
C TYR A 143 12.36 13.28 -7.46
N LEU A 144 12.72 13.20 -6.19
CA LEU A 144 12.26 12.13 -5.29
C LEU A 144 10.74 12.16 -5.09
N LEU A 145 10.17 13.35 -4.87
CA LEU A 145 8.72 13.52 -4.76
C LEU A 145 8.00 13.15 -6.06
N ILE A 146 8.55 13.53 -7.21
CA ILE A 146 8.00 13.16 -8.52
C ILE A 146 8.03 11.64 -8.68
N THR A 147 9.16 10.99 -8.38
CA THR A 147 9.32 9.53 -8.52
C THR A 147 8.33 8.73 -7.68
N ALA A 148 8.01 9.18 -6.46
CA ALA A 148 6.99 8.53 -5.63
C ALA A 148 5.59 8.55 -6.28
N VAL A 149 5.30 9.58 -7.07
CA VAL A 149 3.99 9.78 -7.73
C VAL A 149 3.94 9.12 -9.12
N VAL A 150 5.09 8.83 -9.75
CA VAL A 150 5.19 8.26 -11.10
C VAL A 150 4.34 7.00 -11.30
N PRO A 151 4.36 5.96 -10.45
CA PRO A 151 3.54 4.77 -10.70
C PRO A 151 2.03 5.05 -10.68
N PHE A 152 1.58 5.95 -9.80
CA PHE A 152 0.18 6.36 -9.69
C PHE A 152 -0.25 7.13 -10.93
N VAL A 153 0.55 8.12 -11.35
CA VAL A 153 0.31 8.91 -12.56
C VAL A 153 0.37 8.05 -13.81
N THR A 154 1.35 7.16 -13.93
CA THR A 154 1.47 6.22 -15.06
C THR A 154 0.21 5.37 -15.17
N ARG A 155 -0.28 4.82 -14.05
CA ARG A 155 -1.52 4.04 -14.05
C ARG A 155 -2.74 4.89 -14.42
N PHE A 156 -2.84 6.11 -13.89
CA PHE A 156 -3.90 7.05 -14.23
C PHE A 156 -3.89 7.42 -15.71
N LEU A 157 -2.72 7.74 -16.28
CA LEU A 157 -2.51 8.01 -17.70
C LEU A 157 -2.89 6.81 -18.57
N ILE A 158 -2.48 5.59 -18.20
CA ILE A 158 -2.89 4.37 -18.91
C ILE A 158 -4.42 4.22 -18.90
N GLN A 159 -5.09 4.51 -17.78
CA GLN A 159 -6.55 4.46 -17.70
C GLN A 159 -7.21 5.53 -18.56
N MET A 160 -6.70 6.76 -18.54
CA MET A 160 -7.19 7.88 -19.34
C MET A 160 -7.00 7.63 -20.83
N LEU A 161 -5.82 7.18 -21.27
CA LEU A 161 -5.54 6.81 -22.64
C LEU A 161 -6.47 5.68 -23.12
N LYS A 162 -6.75 4.68 -22.26
CA LYS A 162 -7.73 3.64 -22.57
C LYS A 162 -9.14 4.20 -22.71
N LYS A 163 -9.58 5.07 -21.81
CA LYS A 163 -10.91 5.70 -21.86
C LYS A 163 -11.07 6.54 -23.13
N PHE A 164 -10.03 7.30 -23.49
CA PHE A 164 -10.01 8.11 -24.70
C PHE A 164 -10.02 7.26 -25.97
N ARG A 165 -9.18 6.22 -26.05
CA ARG A 165 -9.21 5.24 -27.16
C ARG A 165 -10.58 4.57 -27.28
N LYS A 166 -11.24 4.23 -26.17
CA LYS A 166 -12.63 3.72 -26.17
C LYS A 166 -13.61 4.74 -26.72
N SER A 167 -13.52 6.01 -26.31
CA SER A 167 -14.40 7.08 -26.80
C SER A 167 -14.24 7.32 -28.29
N LYS A 168 -12.98 7.39 -28.78
CA LYS A 168 -12.69 7.49 -30.22
C LYS A 168 -13.19 6.27 -30.98
N LYS A 169 -12.97 5.05 -30.47
CA LYS A 169 -13.44 3.81 -31.13
C LYS A 169 -14.96 3.74 -31.20
N ARG A 170 -15.69 4.17 -30.16
CA ARG A 170 -17.16 4.29 -30.19
C ARG A 170 -17.63 5.33 -31.20
N ALA A 171 -17.00 6.51 -31.23
CA ALA A 171 -17.32 7.55 -32.20
C ALA A 171 -17.07 7.10 -33.65
N TRP A 172 -15.97 6.39 -33.91
CA TRP A 172 -15.66 5.80 -35.21
C TRP A 172 -16.66 4.69 -35.58
N SER A 173 -17.03 3.82 -34.62
CA SER A 173 -18.02 2.76 -34.84
C SER A 173 -19.40 3.33 -35.19
N HIS A 174 -19.83 4.42 -34.53
CA HIS A 174 -21.07 5.10 -34.88
C HIS A 174 -21.01 5.73 -36.28
N LYS A 175 -19.89 6.33 -36.68
CA LYS A 175 -19.71 6.86 -38.04
C LYS A 175 -19.74 5.74 -39.09
N LEU A 176 -19.10 4.61 -38.83
CA LEU A 176 -19.10 3.46 -39.74
C LEU A 176 -20.49 2.84 -39.88
N SER A 177 -21.23 2.70 -38.78
CA SER A 177 -22.62 2.23 -38.81
C SER A 177 -23.57 3.19 -39.53
N ALA A 178 -23.31 4.50 -39.48
CA ALA A 178 -24.09 5.49 -40.23
C ALA A 178 -23.83 5.39 -41.75
N CYS A 179 -22.59 5.13 -42.18
CA CYS A 179 -22.28 4.89 -43.59
C CYS A 179 -22.83 3.55 -44.10
N ASP A 180 -22.82 2.49 -43.29
CA ASP A 180 -23.43 1.19 -43.67
C ASP A 180 -24.94 1.32 -43.89
N GLN A 181 -25.61 2.15 -43.10
CA GLN A 181 -27.06 2.37 -43.21
C GLN A 181 -27.48 3.09 -44.49
N GLU A 182 -26.56 3.80 -45.15
CA GLU A 182 -26.80 4.53 -46.39
C GLU A 182 -26.60 3.64 -47.65
N VAL A 183 -26.00 2.45 -47.49
CA VAL A 183 -25.69 1.52 -48.59
C VAL A 183 -26.69 0.34 -48.67
N ASP A 184 -27.42 0.05 -47.60
CA ASP A 184 -28.29 -1.14 -47.50
C ASP A 184 -29.70 -0.97 -48.13
N GLY A 185 -29.73 -0.40 -49.35
CA GLY A 185 -30.92 -0.36 -50.20
C GLY A 185 -31.12 -1.61 -51.05
N GLN A 186 -30.11 -2.47 -51.22
CA GLN A 186 -30.21 -3.70 -52.02
C GLN A 186 -29.28 -4.79 -51.48
N THR A 187 -29.82 -6.01 -51.36
CA THR A 187 -29.21 -7.30 -50.92
C THR A 187 -29.10 -7.58 -49.41
N GLY A 188 -30.04 -8.38 -48.92
CA GLY A 188 -30.13 -8.83 -47.53
C GLY A 188 -29.27 -10.06 -47.22
N GLN A 189 -28.00 -9.84 -46.84
CA GLN A 189 -27.24 -10.80 -46.02
C GLN A 189 -26.37 -10.06 -44.99
N ARG A 190 -26.80 -10.11 -43.72
CA ARG A 190 -26.06 -9.58 -42.58
C ARG A 190 -24.97 -10.57 -42.14
N HIS A 191 -23.72 -10.29 -42.45
CA HIS A 191 -22.59 -10.87 -41.73
C HIS A 191 -22.16 -9.93 -40.59
N PRO A 192 -22.29 -10.32 -39.31
CA PRO A 192 -21.82 -9.48 -38.22
C PRO A 192 -20.28 -9.47 -38.22
N LEU A 193 -19.69 -8.33 -38.62
CA LEU A 193 -18.28 -8.03 -38.36
C LEU A 193 -18.07 -8.02 -36.84
N THR A 194 -17.58 -9.16 -36.32
CA THR A 194 -17.24 -9.33 -34.90
C THR A 194 -16.01 -8.48 -34.57
N LEU A 195 -16.25 -7.19 -34.30
CA LEU A 195 -15.25 -6.29 -33.73
C LEU A 195 -14.81 -6.82 -32.36
N ARG A 196 -13.68 -7.54 -32.36
CA ARG A 196 -12.98 -8.07 -31.17
C ARG A 196 -13.00 -7.04 -30.03
N ASN A 197 -13.71 -7.40 -28.96
CA ASN A 197 -14.13 -6.54 -27.87
C ASN A 197 -12.92 -5.92 -27.10
N PRO A 198 -12.75 -4.58 -27.04
CA PRO A 198 -11.66 -3.90 -26.33
C PRO A 198 -11.82 -3.87 -24.78
N GLU A 199 -12.80 -4.56 -24.22
CA GLU A 199 -13.04 -4.62 -22.77
C GLU A 199 -11.94 -5.32 -21.95
N ARG A 200 -11.10 -6.15 -22.59
CA ARG A 200 -10.15 -7.05 -21.91
C ARG A 200 -9.12 -6.37 -20.99
N SER A 201 -8.82 -5.08 -21.18
CA SER A 201 -7.70 -4.43 -20.50
C SER A 201 -8.05 -3.75 -19.16
N ILE A 202 -9.33 -3.54 -18.85
CA ILE A 202 -9.79 -3.11 -17.51
C ILE A 202 -10.34 -4.33 -16.74
N SER A 203 -10.87 -5.33 -17.45
CA SER A 203 -11.34 -6.57 -16.83
C SER A 203 -10.21 -7.37 -16.19
N TRP A 204 -8.97 -7.31 -16.71
CA TRP A 204 -7.90 -8.14 -16.17
C TRP A 204 -7.54 -7.79 -14.72
N PHE A 205 -7.43 -6.50 -14.35
CA PHE A 205 -7.16 -6.14 -12.96
C PHE A 205 -8.33 -6.49 -12.04
N LYS A 206 -9.56 -6.25 -12.51
CA LYS A 206 -10.78 -6.63 -11.77
C LYS A 206 -10.83 -8.14 -11.54
N ARG A 207 -10.32 -8.94 -12.49
CA ARG A 207 -10.15 -10.39 -12.35
C ARG A 207 -9.21 -10.77 -11.21
N PHE A 208 -8.17 -9.98 -10.93
CA PHE A 208 -7.25 -10.23 -9.80
C PHE A 208 -7.68 -9.55 -8.50
N GLN A 209 -8.76 -8.77 -8.48
CA GLN A 209 -9.29 -8.22 -7.22
C GLN A 209 -9.95 -9.33 -6.39
N TYR A 210 -10.12 -9.04 -5.11
CA TYR A 210 -10.85 -9.92 -4.21
C TYR A 210 -12.32 -10.01 -4.55
N ASP A 211 -12.78 -11.26 -4.63
CA ASP A 211 -14.16 -11.62 -4.81
C ASP A 211 -14.58 -12.61 -3.72
N LYS A 212 -15.62 -12.27 -2.96
CA LYS A 212 -16.09 -13.06 -1.83
C LYS A 212 -16.68 -14.40 -2.26
N GLU A 213 -17.21 -14.50 -3.48
CA GLU A 213 -17.82 -15.72 -4.00
C GLU A 213 -16.78 -16.70 -4.52
N ARG A 214 -15.68 -16.18 -5.08
CA ARG A 214 -14.59 -16.99 -5.65
C ARG A 214 -13.49 -17.33 -4.64
N ASP A 215 -13.12 -16.39 -3.78
CA ASP A 215 -11.90 -16.48 -3.00
C ASP A 215 -12.14 -17.02 -1.58
N SER A 216 -11.31 -17.99 -1.17
CA SER A 216 -11.39 -18.54 0.18
C SER A 216 -11.08 -17.48 1.26
N PRO A 217 -11.86 -17.44 2.36
CA PRO A 217 -11.54 -16.61 3.53
C PRO A 217 -10.17 -16.92 4.14
N SER A 218 -9.70 -18.17 4.08
CA SER A 218 -8.38 -18.57 4.59
C SER A 218 -7.27 -17.88 3.82
N ASP A 219 -7.37 -17.86 2.50
CA ASP A 219 -6.34 -17.31 1.62
C ASP A 219 -6.28 -15.80 1.76
N ALA A 220 -7.46 -15.17 1.86
CA ALA A 220 -7.57 -13.75 2.12
C ALA A 220 -6.95 -13.38 3.47
N ARG A 221 -7.22 -14.14 4.52
CA ARG A 221 -6.63 -13.97 5.85
C ARG A 221 -5.12 -14.13 5.81
N ASN A 222 -4.61 -15.18 5.17
CA ASN A 222 -3.18 -15.48 5.11
C ASN A 222 -2.41 -14.35 4.43
N VAL A 223 -2.89 -13.83 3.28
CA VAL A 223 -2.20 -12.75 2.59
C VAL A 223 -2.31 -11.41 3.32
N LEU A 224 -3.44 -11.11 3.97
CA LEU A 224 -3.57 -9.93 4.81
C LEU A 224 -2.64 -9.97 6.02
N LEU A 225 -2.46 -11.15 6.63
CA LEU A 225 -1.48 -11.34 7.70
C LEU A 225 -0.07 -11.07 7.22
N VAL A 226 0.32 -11.56 6.02
CA VAL A 226 1.64 -11.25 5.45
C VAL A 226 1.85 -9.74 5.25
N ILE A 227 0.85 -9.04 4.70
CA ILE A 227 0.94 -7.58 4.53
C ILE A 227 1.08 -6.88 5.89
N ALA A 228 0.25 -7.26 6.87
CA ALA A 228 0.22 -6.62 8.17
C ALA A 228 1.50 -6.90 8.98
N THR A 229 2.02 -8.13 8.99
CA THR A 229 3.25 -8.47 9.70
C THR A 229 4.46 -7.77 9.09
N LEU A 230 4.52 -7.62 7.76
CA LEU A 230 5.59 -6.87 7.11
C LEU A 230 5.53 -5.36 7.38
N ILE A 231 4.34 -4.74 7.35
CA ILE A 231 4.22 -3.32 7.73
C ILE A 231 4.60 -3.13 9.20
N ALA A 232 4.12 -4.00 10.10
CA ALA A 232 4.46 -3.95 11.51
C ALA A 232 5.96 -4.11 11.75
N SER A 233 6.64 -5.02 11.05
CA SER A 233 8.07 -5.23 11.22
C SER A 233 8.89 -4.03 10.75
N VAL A 234 8.58 -3.46 9.57
CA VAL A 234 9.36 -2.33 9.07
C VAL A 234 9.13 -1.05 9.86
N THR A 235 7.91 -0.82 10.34
CA THR A 235 7.57 0.35 11.17
C THR A 235 8.13 0.21 12.58
N PHE A 236 8.15 -1.00 13.14
CA PHE A 236 8.85 -1.26 14.40
C PHE A 236 10.33 -0.90 14.28
N GLN A 237 11.01 -1.41 13.24
CA GLN A 237 12.42 -1.13 13.00
C GLN A 237 12.71 0.36 12.81
N ALA A 238 11.88 1.08 12.06
CA ALA A 238 12.06 2.52 11.87
C ALA A 238 11.75 3.35 13.13
N GLY A 239 10.85 2.87 13.99
CA GLY A 239 10.55 3.56 15.26
C GLY A 239 11.69 3.42 16.27
N VAL A 240 12.26 2.22 16.40
CA VAL A 240 13.37 1.97 17.33
C VAL A 240 14.70 2.53 16.83
N ASN A 241 14.88 2.60 15.50
CA ASN A 241 16.04 3.21 14.85
C ASN A 241 15.56 4.43 14.04
N PRO A 242 15.42 5.61 14.67
CA PRO A 242 14.91 6.79 13.99
C PRO A 242 15.82 7.17 12.82
N PRO A 243 15.26 7.66 11.70
CA PRO A 243 16.05 8.05 10.54
C PRO A 243 16.97 9.20 10.93
N GLY A 244 18.21 9.17 10.45
CA GLY A 244 19.24 10.10 10.89
C GLY A 244 19.96 9.66 12.18
N GLY A 245 19.60 8.53 12.78
CA GLY A 245 20.33 7.98 13.92
C GLY A 245 20.06 8.71 15.24
N VAL A 246 20.88 8.38 16.23
CA VAL A 246 20.78 8.88 17.60
C VAL A 246 22.13 9.45 18.03
N TRP A 247 22.12 10.49 18.85
CA TRP A 247 23.34 11.05 19.41
C TRP A 247 24.10 10.01 20.24
N GLN A 248 25.42 9.95 20.09
CA GLN A 248 26.28 8.98 20.78
C GLN A 248 26.98 9.60 22.00
N ASP A 249 27.02 10.92 22.07
CA ASP A 249 27.68 11.74 23.06
C ASP A 249 26.69 12.70 23.76
N GLU A 250 27.17 13.35 24.81
CA GLU A 250 26.44 14.37 25.53
C GLU A 250 26.86 15.76 25.02
N GLY A 251 25.91 16.49 24.45
CA GLY A 251 26.12 17.82 23.92
C GLY A 251 25.95 18.91 24.97
N GLY A 252 27.06 19.49 25.44
CA GLY A 252 27.07 20.63 26.37
C GLY A 252 27.14 22.03 25.73
N GLY A 253 27.00 22.13 24.41
CA GLY A 253 27.23 23.36 23.63
C GLY A 253 25.96 24.09 23.14
N LYS A 254 25.95 24.54 21.87
CA LYS A 254 24.86 25.33 21.25
C LYS A 254 23.50 24.59 21.14
N GLU A 255 23.50 23.26 21.16
CA GLU A 255 22.29 22.43 21.21
C GLU A 255 22.47 21.34 22.27
N PHE A 256 21.66 21.42 23.35
CA PHE A 256 21.61 20.38 24.38
C PHE A 256 20.99 19.12 23.81
N HIS A 257 21.77 18.04 23.73
CA HIS A 257 21.31 16.73 23.31
C HIS A 257 21.82 15.65 24.26
N ALA A 258 20.94 14.71 24.58
CA ALA A 258 21.26 13.57 25.44
C ALA A 258 21.67 12.37 24.58
N PRO A 259 22.61 11.53 25.04
CA PRO A 259 22.92 10.26 24.39
C PRO A 259 21.66 9.42 24.19
N GLY A 260 21.54 8.80 23.01
CA GLY A 260 20.38 7.99 22.62
C GLY A 260 19.16 8.79 22.13
N SER A 261 19.18 10.12 22.21
CA SER A 261 18.11 10.95 21.62
C SER A 261 18.26 11.03 20.09
N ALA A 262 17.15 11.04 19.37
CA ALA A 262 17.15 11.05 17.91
C ALA A 262 17.74 12.35 17.35
N ILE A 263 18.73 12.25 16.45
CA ILE A 263 19.31 13.42 15.77
C ILE A 263 18.24 14.15 14.96
N TYR A 264 17.28 13.39 14.41
CA TYR A 264 16.16 13.96 13.66
C TYR A 264 15.22 14.83 14.51
N ALA A 265 15.21 14.67 15.84
CA ALA A 265 14.39 15.46 16.75
C ALA A 265 14.80 16.95 16.80
N SER A 266 16.01 17.30 16.37
CA SER A 266 16.43 18.69 16.12
C SER A 266 15.44 19.43 15.20
N ARG A 267 14.84 18.70 14.24
CA ARG A 267 13.81 19.20 13.32
C ARG A 267 12.43 18.75 13.78
N LYS A 268 11.91 19.45 14.79
CA LYS A 268 10.62 19.18 15.47
C LYS A 268 9.49 18.77 14.50
N SER A 269 9.06 19.65 13.59
CA SER A 269 7.88 19.38 12.75
C SER A 269 7.99 18.10 11.88
N PRO A 270 9.03 17.93 11.04
CA PRO A 270 9.22 16.71 10.24
C PRO A 270 9.37 15.42 11.08
N TYR A 271 10.04 15.51 12.23
CA TYR A 271 10.22 14.39 13.15
C TYR A 271 8.89 13.89 13.73
N TYR A 272 8.00 14.79 14.15
CA TYR A 272 6.68 14.38 14.65
C TYR A 272 5.78 13.84 13.53
N VAL A 273 5.87 14.37 12.31
CA VAL A 273 5.18 13.77 11.15
C VAL A 273 5.66 12.33 10.92
N PHE A 274 6.96 12.08 11.03
CA PHE A 274 7.54 10.75 10.96
C PHE A 274 6.98 9.83 12.06
N LEU A 275 7.06 10.24 13.33
CA LEU A 275 6.61 9.40 14.45
C LEU A 275 5.11 9.10 14.44
N LEU A 276 4.28 10.10 14.14
CA LEU A 276 2.83 9.92 14.09
C LEU A 276 2.44 8.98 12.93
N SER A 277 3.00 9.20 11.74
CA SER A 277 2.74 8.30 10.61
C SER A 277 3.27 6.88 10.85
N ASN A 278 4.45 6.74 11.45
CA ASN A 278 5.02 5.42 11.72
C ASN A 278 4.18 4.66 12.74
N THR A 279 3.80 5.34 13.83
CA THR A 279 2.97 4.76 14.90
C THR A 279 1.57 4.40 14.40
N LEU A 280 0.99 5.21 13.51
CA LEU A 280 -0.29 4.90 12.88
C LEU A 280 -0.20 3.67 11.98
N ALA A 281 0.88 3.53 11.18
CA ALA A 281 1.11 2.36 10.34
C ALA A 281 1.30 1.09 11.19
N PHE A 282 2.13 1.17 12.23
CA PHE A 282 2.39 0.08 13.18
C PHE A 282 1.10 -0.38 13.87
N SER A 283 0.37 0.54 14.52
CA SER A 283 -0.87 0.23 15.25
C SER A 283 -2.00 -0.28 14.35
N ALA A 284 -2.17 0.28 13.14
CA ALA A 284 -3.14 -0.23 12.17
C ALA A 284 -2.82 -1.68 11.75
N SER A 285 -1.54 -2.00 11.61
CA SER A 285 -1.08 -3.35 11.27
C SER A 285 -1.33 -4.34 12.41
N LEU A 286 -1.08 -3.93 13.65
CA LEU A 286 -1.39 -4.74 14.83
C LEU A 286 -2.87 -4.99 15.03
N LEU A 287 -3.71 -3.99 14.75
CA LEU A 287 -5.15 -4.16 14.72
C LEU A 287 -5.56 -5.24 13.70
N VAL A 288 -4.96 -5.24 12.51
CA VAL A 288 -5.24 -6.26 11.49
C VAL A 288 -4.77 -7.65 11.95
N ILE A 289 -3.55 -7.77 12.49
CA ILE A 289 -3.01 -9.03 13.02
C ILE A 289 -3.94 -9.60 14.09
N THR A 290 -4.20 -8.83 15.15
CA THR A 290 -5.05 -9.27 16.28
C THR A 290 -6.48 -9.59 15.85
N SER A 291 -7.03 -8.85 14.88
CA SER A 291 -8.38 -9.12 14.37
C SER A 291 -8.47 -10.39 13.53
N LEU A 292 -7.43 -10.70 12.76
CA LEU A 292 -7.41 -11.84 11.84
C LEU A 292 -6.99 -13.15 12.51
N THR A 293 -6.23 -13.08 13.60
CA THR A 293 -5.84 -14.24 14.42
C THR A 293 -6.85 -14.54 15.53
N TYR A 294 -7.94 -13.77 15.64
CA TYR A 294 -9.01 -14.02 16.60
C TYR A 294 -9.59 -15.44 16.43
N ARG A 295 -9.61 -16.22 17.52
CA ARG A 295 -10.01 -17.65 17.56
C ARG A 295 -9.04 -18.65 16.92
N PHE A 296 -7.79 -18.28 16.65
CA PHE A 296 -6.77 -19.27 16.30
C PHE A 296 -6.40 -20.14 17.51
N PRO A 297 -5.93 -21.38 17.29
CA PRO A 297 -5.14 -22.05 18.31
C PRO A 297 -3.93 -21.14 18.63
N PHE A 298 -3.64 -20.94 19.91
CA PHE A 298 -2.64 -19.98 20.41
C PHE A 298 -2.98 -18.48 20.25
N HIS A 299 -4.27 -18.12 20.17
CA HIS A 299 -4.68 -16.71 20.10
C HIS A 299 -4.18 -15.87 21.29
N PHE A 300 -4.17 -16.44 22.50
CA PHE A 300 -3.74 -15.72 23.70
C PHE A 300 -2.26 -15.35 23.63
N GLU A 301 -1.43 -16.26 23.17
CA GLU A 301 0.02 -16.12 23.01
C GLU A 301 0.34 -15.06 21.94
N ILE A 302 -0.38 -15.07 20.81
CA ILE A 302 -0.24 -14.02 19.78
C ILE A 302 -0.66 -12.66 20.33
N TRP A 303 -1.72 -12.60 21.14
CA TRP A 303 -2.19 -11.36 21.75
C TRP A 303 -1.18 -10.82 22.77
N VAL A 304 -0.65 -11.68 23.65
CA VAL A 304 0.42 -11.33 24.60
C VAL A 304 1.68 -10.87 23.87
N ALA A 305 2.11 -11.58 22.83
CA ALA A 305 3.27 -11.18 22.01
C ALA A 305 3.05 -9.82 21.35
N THR A 306 1.85 -9.57 20.81
CA THR A 306 1.51 -8.29 20.19
C THR A 306 1.48 -7.16 21.22
N ALA A 307 0.92 -7.40 22.41
CA ALA A 307 0.90 -6.42 23.50
C ALA A 307 2.32 -6.10 23.99
N SER A 308 3.15 -7.12 24.19
CA SER A 308 4.56 -6.94 24.53
C SER A 308 5.30 -6.11 23.47
N MET A 309 5.08 -6.40 22.18
CA MET A 309 5.72 -5.65 21.10
C MET A 309 5.27 -4.17 21.08
N MET A 310 4.01 -3.87 21.41
CA MET A 310 3.55 -2.48 21.56
C MET A 310 4.23 -1.76 22.73
N ILE A 311 4.41 -2.44 23.87
CA ILE A 311 5.10 -1.89 25.03
C ILE A 311 6.57 -1.60 24.69
N THR A 312 7.26 -2.54 24.03
CA THR A 312 8.64 -2.35 23.58
C THR A 312 8.76 -1.18 22.62
N TYR A 313 7.85 -1.06 21.64
CA TYR A 313 7.82 0.07 20.72
C TYR A 313 7.61 1.40 21.47
N ALA A 314 6.64 1.47 22.38
CA ALA A 314 6.38 2.67 23.17
C ALA A 314 7.58 3.06 24.04
N SER A 315 8.24 2.09 24.67
CA SER A 315 9.46 2.30 25.45
C SER A 315 10.61 2.82 24.59
N ALA A 316 10.79 2.28 23.38
CA ALA A 316 11.81 2.75 22.45
C ALA A 316 11.55 4.19 22.01
N ILE A 317 10.30 4.53 21.66
CA ILE A 317 9.91 5.91 21.32
C ILE A 317 10.16 6.86 22.49
N PHE A 318 9.87 6.44 23.72
CA PHE A 318 10.16 7.22 24.93
C PHE A 318 11.66 7.46 25.13
N ALA A 319 12.51 6.48 24.81
CA ALA A 319 13.96 6.62 24.91
C ALA A 319 14.53 7.58 23.85
N VAL A 320 14.08 7.48 22.60
CA VAL A 320 14.66 8.27 21.48
C VAL A 320 14.07 9.67 21.33
N THR A 321 12.90 9.94 21.93
CA THR A 321 12.20 11.23 21.78
C THR A 321 12.59 12.19 22.91
N PRO A 322 13.04 13.43 22.62
CA PRO A 322 13.27 14.44 23.65
C PRO A 322 11.99 14.73 24.46
N ARG A 323 12.14 15.03 25.76
CA ARG A 323 11.03 15.14 26.73
C ARG A 323 10.14 16.38 26.53
N ASP A 324 9.38 16.43 25.44
CA ASP A 324 8.28 17.39 25.23
C ASP A 324 6.94 16.71 25.59
N SER A 325 6.42 16.93 26.81
CA SER A 325 5.26 16.19 27.36
C SER A 325 3.99 16.26 26.50
N VAL A 326 3.71 17.39 25.86
CA VAL A 326 2.50 17.59 25.02
C VAL A 326 2.58 16.77 23.74
N ARG A 327 3.77 16.65 23.13
CA ARG A 327 3.92 15.99 21.84
C ARG A 327 4.02 14.47 21.95
N PHE A 328 4.56 13.99 23.06
CA PHE A 328 4.53 12.57 23.41
C PHE A 328 3.09 12.04 23.55
N ARG A 329 2.17 12.82 24.13
CA ARG A 329 0.75 12.46 24.24
C ARG A 329 0.10 12.22 22.88
N PHE A 330 0.45 13.01 21.85
CA PHE A 330 -0.10 12.80 20.51
C PHE A 330 0.31 11.45 19.92
N ILE A 331 1.54 10.98 20.18
CA ILE A 331 2.02 9.69 19.70
C ILE A 331 1.20 8.54 20.34
N LEU A 332 0.98 8.61 21.66
CA LEU A 332 0.11 7.67 22.38
C LEU A 332 -1.32 7.67 21.84
N ILE A 333 -1.90 8.85 21.60
CA ILE A 333 -3.23 8.97 21.01
C ILE A 333 -3.26 8.29 19.63
N THR A 334 -2.26 8.56 18.79
CA THR A 334 -2.15 7.96 17.45
C THR A 334 -2.10 6.43 17.47
N ALA A 335 -1.44 5.82 18.45
CA ALA A 335 -1.41 4.36 18.60
C ALA A 335 -2.80 3.76 18.85
N VAL A 336 -3.70 4.50 19.49
CA VAL A 336 -5.05 4.06 19.86
C VAL A 336 -6.08 4.35 18.76
N VAL A 337 -5.77 5.29 17.84
CA VAL A 337 -6.68 5.75 16.77
C VAL A 337 -7.28 4.59 15.95
N PRO A 338 -6.51 3.61 15.42
CA PRO A 338 -7.09 2.53 14.61
C PRO A 338 -8.10 1.69 15.38
N PHE A 339 -7.82 1.40 16.65
CA PHE A 339 -8.69 0.60 17.52
C PHE A 339 -10.02 1.33 17.79
N VAL A 340 -9.96 2.62 18.14
CA VAL A 340 -11.14 3.46 18.35
C VAL A 340 -11.93 3.62 17.07
N ALA A 341 -11.27 3.90 15.95
CA ALA A 341 -11.93 4.02 14.65
C ALA A 341 -12.69 2.73 14.29
N ARG A 342 -12.08 1.56 14.51
CA ARG A 342 -12.74 0.27 14.28
C ARG A 342 -13.94 0.05 15.19
N PHE A 343 -13.80 0.35 16.48
CA PHE A 343 -14.88 0.26 17.46
C PHE A 343 -16.07 1.16 17.06
N LEU A 344 -15.81 2.42 16.70
CA LEU A 344 -16.82 3.37 16.23
C LEU A 344 -17.52 2.88 14.96
N ILE A 345 -16.77 2.34 13.97
CA ILE A 345 -17.35 1.78 12.75
C ILE A 345 -18.30 0.62 13.08
N GLN A 346 -17.94 -0.26 14.03
CA GLN A 346 -18.80 -1.37 14.44
C GLN A 346 -20.07 -0.87 15.14
N MET A 347 -19.94 0.11 16.04
CA MET A 347 -21.07 0.75 16.71
C MET A 347 -22.03 1.39 15.72
N LEU A 348 -21.52 2.16 14.76
CA LEU A 348 -22.33 2.78 13.70
C LEU A 348 -23.04 1.73 12.84
N LYS A 349 -22.37 0.62 12.51
CA LYS A 349 -23.00 -0.50 11.79
C LYS A 349 -24.12 -1.15 12.60
N LYS A 350 -23.90 -1.39 13.90
CA LYS A 350 -24.92 -1.96 14.80
C LYS A 350 -26.12 -1.04 14.92
N PHE A 351 -25.90 0.26 15.10
CA PHE A 351 -26.96 1.27 15.16
C PHE A 351 -27.76 1.36 13.85
N ARG A 352 -27.08 1.40 12.69
CA ARG A 352 -27.74 1.41 11.37
C ARG A 352 -28.57 0.14 11.14
N LYS A 353 -28.09 -1.04 11.56
CA LYS A 353 -28.86 -2.29 11.50
C LYS A 353 -30.08 -2.26 12.42
N GLY A 354 -29.93 -1.74 13.63
CA GLY A 354 -31.04 -1.55 14.58
C GLY A 354 -32.13 -0.64 13.99
N LYS A 355 -31.74 0.50 13.42
CA LYS A 355 -32.68 1.43 12.75
C LYS A 355 -33.38 0.79 11.55
N LYS A 356 -32.65 0.02 10.73
CA LYS A 356 -33.25 -0.74 9.60
C LYS A 356 -34.26 -1.78 10.08
N ARG A 357 -33.95 -2.54 11.14
CA ARG A 357 -34.89 -3.51 11.73
C ARG A 357 -36.14 -2.82 12.28
N ALA A 358 -35.97 -1.73 13.02
CA ALA A 358 -37.10 -0.95 13.54
C ALA A 358 -38.00 -0.41 12.43
N TRP A 359 -37.41 0.07 11.33
CA TRP A 359 -38.17 0.56 10.17
C TRP A 359 -38.87 -0.58 9.42
N SER A 360 -38.22 -1.73 9.25
CA SER A 360 -38.82 -2.94 8.67
C SER A 360 -40.00 -3.44 9.50
N ASN A 361 -39.87 -3.48 10.82
CA ASN A 361 -40.96 -3.90 11.71
C ASN A 361 -42.15 -2.94 11.65
N LYS A 362 -41.90 -1.63 11.50
CA LYS A 362 -42.97 -0.64 11.30
C LYS A 362 -43.69 -0.83 9.97
N LEU A 363 -42.95 -1.09 8.88
CA LEU A 363 -43.56 -1.40 7.58
C LEU A 363 -44.44 -2.65 7.66
N SER A 364 -43.92 -3.74 8.23
CA SER A 364 -44.68 -4.99 8.39
C SER A 364 -45.92 -4.84 9.27
N ALA A 365 -45.88 -3.94 10.27
CA ALA A 365 -47.07 -3.64 11.08
C ALA A 365 -48.14 -2.85 10.29
N CYS A 366 -47.73 -1.89 9.44
CA CYS A 366 -48.66 -1.18 8.56
C CYS A 366 -49.32 -2.12 7.53
N ASP A 367 -48.56 -3.05 6.94
CA ASP A 367 -49.10 -4.01 5.96
C ASP A 367 -50.19 -4.90 6.61
N GLN A 368 -49.95 -5.38 7.84
CA GLN A 368 -50.94 -6.19 8.59
C GLN A 368 -52.23 -5.42 8.94
N GLU A 369 -52.13 -4.13 9.25
CA GLU A 369 -53.29 -3.29 9.56
C GLU A 369 -54.15 -3.02 8.31
N VAL A 370 -53.52 -2.84 7.14
CA VAL A 370 -54.21 -2.69 5.86
C VAL A 370 -54.91 -3.98 5.44
N ASP A 371 -54.25 -5.15 5.55
CA ASP A 371 -54.85 -6.44 5.22
C ASP A 371 -56.04 -6.77 6.13
N GLY A 372 -55.93 -6.48 7.43
CA GLY A 372 -57.01 -6.67 8.41
C GLY A 372 -58.26 -5.84 8.10
N GLN A 373 -58.10 -4.59 7.64
CA GLN A 373 -59.23 -3.74 7.24
C GLN A 373 -59.85 -4.16 5.90
N THR A 374 -59.08 -4.78 5.01
CA THR A 374 -59.56 -5.22 3.70
C THR A 374 -60.34 -6.54 3.79
N GLY A 375 -59.96 -7.44 4.71
CA GLY A 375 -60.67 -8.69 4.98
C GLY A 375 -62.02 -8.54 5.71
N GLN A 376 -62.30 -7.39 6.33
CA GLN A 376 -63.60 -7.08 6.96
C GLN A 376 -64.60 -6.37 6.03
N ARG A 377 -64.22 -6.08 4.77
CA ARG A 377 -65.08 -5.40 3.77
C ARG A 377 -65.69 -6.31 2.71
N VAL A 378 -65.58 -7.64 2.88
CA VAL A 378 -66.27 -8.66 2.07
C VAL A 378 -67.30 -9.33 2.96
#